data_AF-A0AAD7F8Q9-F1
#
_entry.id   AF-A0AAD7F8Q9-F1
#
_cell.length_a   1.000
_cell.length_b   1.000
_cell.length_c   1.000
_cell.angle_alpha   90.00
_cell.angle_beta   90.00
_cell.angle_gamma   90.00
#
_symmetry.space_group_name_H-M   'P 1'
#
loop_
_entity.id
_entity.type
_entity.pdbx_description
1 polymer ?
#
loop_
_entity_poly.entity_id
_entity_poly.type
_entity_poly.pdbx_seq_one_letter_code
_entity_poly.pdbx_strand_id
1 'polypeptide(L)'
;MKSISLLLALYLFQPAALAYIWPNPPIDGLEDAYTISSGFGALGIVDDVTPCTLGPAGSGRQTSAEWLRTAYHDMATYDSATGLGGLDASIGFETNRPENMGTAFNTTMSFFNVTQTNHMSFSDILAVGVILAIKNCGGPSIPFRPGRIDATEAGPSGVPQPTESLETHISEFARQGFNATEMIGLVACGHTLGGVHQVDFC
;
A
#
# COMPACT_ATOMS: atom_id res chain seq x y z
N MET A 1 -37.17 20.73 -42.46
CA MET A 1 -35.72 20.93 -42.63
C MET A 1 -35.13 21.68 -41.41
N LYS A 2 -35.05 21.02 -40.24
CA LYS A 2 -34.39 21.55 -39.03
C LYS A 2 -34.11 20.37 -38.08
N SER A 3 -33.14 19.51 -38.36
CA SER A 3 -32.67 18.55 -37.32
C SER A 3 -31.37 17.78 -37.66
N ILE A 4 -30.48 18.32 -38.51
CA ILE A 4 -29.18 17.65 -38.77
C ILE A 4 -28.04 18.36 -38.02
N SER A 5 -28.16 19.66 -37.73
CA SER A 5 -27.10 20.43 -37.08
C SER A 5 -26.84 20.10 -35.60
N LEU A 6 -27.77 19.44 -34.89
CA LEU A 6 -27.59 19.14 -33.46
C LEU A 6 -26.78 17.86 -33.21
N LEU A 7 -26.78 16.91 -34.15
CA LEU A 7 -26.04 15.64 -34.04
C LEU A 7 -24.53 15.80 -34.31
N LEU A 8 -24.12 16.80 -35.10
CA LEU A 8 -22.69 17.09 -35.33
C LEU A 8 -22.02 17.77 -34.14
N ALA A 9 -22.77 18.51 -33.30
CA ALA A 9 -22.20 19.22 -32.15
C ALA A 9 -21.83 18.28 -30.99
N LEU A 10 -22.48 17.13 -30.87
CA LEU A 10 -22.17 16.11 -29.87
C LEU A 10 -20.93 15.26 -30.20
N TYR A 11 -20.44 15.29 -31.45
CA TYR A 11 -19.22 14.57 -31.84
C TYR A 11 -17.92 15.36 -31.56
N LEU A 12 -18.02 16.66 -31.23
CA LEU A 12 -16.85 17.53 -31.00
C LEU A 12 -16.42 17.62 -29.53
N PHE A 13 -17.16 16.98 -28.62
CA PHE A 13 -16.76 16.79 -27.23
C PHE A 13 -16.41 15.32 -27.00
N GLN A 14 -15.38 14.83 -27.68
CA GLN A 14 -14.61 13.75 -27.05
C GLN A 14 -13.88 14.39 -25.87
N PRO A 15 -14.05 13.90 -24.62
CA PRO A 15 -13.05 14.21 -23.61
C PRO A 15 -11.74 13.73 -24.24
N ALA A 16 -10.78 14.64 -24.39
CA ALA A 16 -9.42 14.22 -24.64
C ALA A 16 -9.06 13.33 -23.45
N ALA A 17 -9.19 12.01 -23.63
CA ALA A 17 -8.49 11.07 -22.78
C ALA A 17 -7.05 11.56 -22.84
N LEU A 18 -6.54 12.09 -21.73
CA LEU A 18 -5.19 12.60 -21.63
C LEU A 18 -4.28 11.46 -22.10
N ALA A 19 -3.85 11.53 -23.35
CA ALA A 19 -2.95 10.55 -23.90
C ALA A 19 -1.70 10.60 -23.03
N TYR A 20 -1.21 9.45 -22.58
CA TYR A 20 0.05 9.38 -21.88
C TYR A 20 1.14 9.96 -22.79
N ILE A 21 1.79 11.04 -22.35
CA ILE A 21 2.90 11.67 -23.07
C ILE A 21 4.17 11.36 -22.29
N TRP A 22 5.07 10.61 -22.92
CA TRP A 22 6.39 10.32 -22.38
C TRP A 22 7.39 11.43 -22.77
N PRO A 23 8.24 11.92 -21.85
CA PRO A 23 8.28 11.62 -20.40
C PRO A 23 7.19 12.35 -19.61
N ASN A 24 6.71 11.73 -18.53
CA ASN A 24 5.76 12.29 -17.56
C ASN A 24 6.40 12.33 -16.16
N PRO A 25 7.21 13.37 -15.85
CA PRO A 25 8.02 13.42 -14.63
C PRO A 25 7.29 13.12 -13.31
N PRO A 26 5.99 13.50 -13.12
CA PRO A 26 5.20 13.11 -11.95
C PRO A 26 5.03 11.61 -11.69
N ILE A 27 5.10 10.74 -12.70
CA ILE A 27 4.85 9.30 -12.54
C ILE A 27 5.97 8.40 -13.05
N ASP A 28 6.86 8.90 -13.91
CA ASP A 28 7.92 8.09 -14.53
C ASP A 28 8.75 7.34 -13.48
N GLY A 29 9.09 7.98 -12.34
CA GLY A 29 9.84 7.32 -11.27
C GLY A 29 9.08 6.19 -10.57
N LEU A 30 7.74 6.31 -10.44
CA LEU A 30 6.89 5.25 -9.88
C LEU A 30 6.71 4.09 -10.88
N GLU A 31 6.60 4.40 -12.17
CA GLU A 31 6.55 3.39 -13.23
C GLU A 31 7.88 2.62 -13.31
N ASP A 32 9.01 3.31 -13.20
CA ASP A 32 10.33 2.68 -13.11
C ASP A 32 10.44 1.78 -11.87
N ALA A 33 9.99 2.27 -10.71
CA ALA A 33 9.95 1.48 -9.47
C ALA A 33 9.10 0.20 -9.61
N TYR A 34 7.98 0.28 -10.34
CA TYR A 34 7.06 -0.82 -10.55
C TYR A 34 7.52 -1.82 -11.63
N THR A 35 8.18 -1.34 -12.69
CA THR A 35 8.48 -2.13 -13.89
C THR A 35 9.93 -2.59 -14.01
N ILE A 36 10.90 -1.81 -13.49
CA ILE A 36 12.33 -2.11 -13.59
C ILE A 36 12.78 -2.87 -12.34
N SER A 37 12.66 -4.20 -12.41
CA SER A 37 13.02 -5.07 -11.30
C SER A 37 14.51 -5.41 -11.21
N SER A 38 15.30 -5.26 -12.28
CA SER A 38 16.73 -5.58 -12.26
C SER A 38 17.51 -4.89 -13.38
N GLY A 39 18.83 -4.82 -13.24
CA GLY A 39 19.71 -4.21 -14.22
C GLY A 39 19.89 -2.70 -14.03
N PHE A 40 20.31 -2.00 -15.10
CA PHE A 40 20.58 -0.57 -15.04
C PHE A 40 19.28 0.22 -14.81
N GLY A 41 19.27 1.08 -13.79
CA GLY A 41 18.11 1.90 -13.40
C GLY A 41 17.17 1.25 -12.39
N ALA A 42 17.39 -0.01 -12.00
CA ALA A 42 16.59 -0.65 -10.96
C ALA A 42 16.82 -0.01 -9.58
N LEU A 43 15.74 0.20 -8.83
CA LEU A 43 15.79 0.77 -7.47
C LEU A 43 16.09 -0.29 -6.38
N GLY A 44 16.26 -1.56 -6.75
CA GLY A 44 16.52 -2.65 -5.81
C GLY A 44 15.33 -3.02 -4.90
N ILE A 45 14.12 -2.51 -5.17
CA ILE A 45 12.92 -2.77 -4.35
C ILE A 45 12.60 -4.27 -4.30
N VAL A 46 12.85 -5.02 -5.37
CA VAL A 46 12.55 -6.46 -5.37
C VAL A 46 13.61 -7.31 -4.67
N ASP A 47 14.82 -6.78 -4.44
CA ASP A 47 15.97 -7.57 -3.99
C ASP A 47 15.73 -8.19 -2.62
N ASP A 48 15.00 -7.49 -1.75
CA ASP A 48 14.68 -7.94 -0.39
C ASP A 48 13.46 -8.87 -0.31
N VAL A 49 12.74 -9.07 -1.42
CA VAL A 49 11.58 -9.97 -1.52
C VAL A 49 11.77 -11.10 -2.54
N THR A 50 12.96 -11.20 -3.14
CA THR A 50 13.32 -12.23 -4.11
C THR A 50 14.59 -12.99 -3.67
N PRO A 51 14.50 -14.30 -3.35
CA PRO A 51 13.29 -15.11 -3.32
C PRO A 51 12.38 -14.72 -2.15
N CYS A 52 11.08 -15.07 -2.24
CA CYS A 52 10.11 -14.86 -1.17
C CYS A 52 10.38 -15.81 0.01
N THR A 53 11.47 -15.60 0.72
CA THR A 53 11.95 -16.39 1.86
C THR A 53 12.23 -15.48 3.05
N LEU A 54 12.71 -16.06 4.15
CA LEU A 54 13.15 -15.28 5.30
C LEU A 54 14.17 -14.22 4.88
N GLY A 55 13.93 -12.99 5.31
CA GLY A 55 14.74 -11.81 5.00
C GLY A 55 15.92 -11.63 5.96
N PRO A 56 16.81 -10.67 5.68
CA PRO A 56 18.03 -10.44 6.47
C PRO A 56 17.77 -9.78 7.84
N ALA A 57 16.57 -9.25 8.06
CA ALA A 57 16.25 -8.39 9.20
C ALA A 57 16.03 -9.14 10.53
N GLY A 58 16.31 -10.45 10.60
CA GLY A 58 16.26 -11.26 11.82
C GLY A 58 15.78 -12.69 11.61
N SER A 59 16.00 -13.57 12.59
CA SER A 59 15.56 -14.97 12.55
C SER A 59 14.04 -15.08 12.43
N GLY A 60 13.55 -15.80 11.42
CA GLY A 60 12.12 -16.04 11.21
C GLY A 60 11.33 -14.84 10.64
N ARG A 61 12.01 -13.78 10.21
CA ARG A 61 11.36 -12.60 9.61
C ARG A 61 11.31 -12.70 8.09
N GLN A 62 10.22 -12.28 7.48
CA GLN A 62 10.04 -12.27 6.03
C GLN A 62 9.73 -10.84 5.59
N THR A 63 10.60 -10.24 4.76
CA THR A 63 10.48 -8.83 4.37
C THR A 63 9.16 -8.54 3.65
N SER A 64 8.69 -9.46 2.80
CA SER A 64 7.39 -9.34 2.13
C SER A 64 6.23 -9.26 3.12
N ALA A 65 6.28 -10.00 4.22
CA ALA A 65 5.29 -9.94 5.28
C ALA A 65 5.37 -8.63 6.09
N GLU A 66 6.57 -8.12 6.32
CA GLU A 66 6.77 -6.84 7.01
C GLU A 66 6.21 -5.66 6.22
N TRP A 67 6.45 -5.62 4.91
CA TRP A 67 5.92 -4.57 4.04
C TRP A 67 4.41 -4.64 3.96
N LEU A 68 3.85 -5.85 3.81
CA LEU A 68 2.41 -6.05 3.79
C LEU A 68 1.75 -5.61 5.10
N ARG A 69 2.36 -5.98 6.24
CA ARG A 69 1.89 -5.55 7.57
C ARG A 69 1.98 -4.03 7.71
N THR A 70 3.10 -3.42 7.33
CA THR A 70 3.28 -1.97 7.41
C THR A 70 2.23 -1.22 6.61
N ALA A 71 1.97 -1.63 5.37
CA ALA A 71 0.93 -1.01 4.55
C ALA A 71 -0.48 -1.23 5.09
N TYR A 72 -0.78 -2.41 5.66
CA TYR A 72 -2.07 -2.64 6.29
C TYR A 72 -2.25 -1.76 7.53
N HIS A 73 -1.24 -1.63 8.39
CA HIS A 73 -1.32 -0.83 9.62
C HIS A 73 -1.45 0.67 9.33
N ASP A 74 -0.76 1.17 8.30
CA ASP A 74 -0.96 2.54 7.80
C ASP A 74 -2.42 2.73 7.33
N MET A 75 -2.89 1.83 6.47
CA MET A 75 -4.23 1.88 5.88
C MET A 75 -5.37 1.69 6.88
N ALA A 76 -5.23 0.80 7.86
CA ALA A 76 -6.29 0.34 8.74
C ALA A 76 -6.85 1.44 9.66
N THR A 77 -6.14 2.57 9.80
CA THR A 77 -6.64 3.76 10.49
C THR A 77 -7.75 4.46 9.70
N TYR A 78 -7.95 4.15 8.41
CA TYR A 78 -8.94 4.79 7.55
C TYR A 78 -10.36 4.70 8.11
N ASP A 79 -11.04 5.85 8.16
CA ASP A 79 -12.45 5.95 8.52
C ASP A 79 -13.26 6.42 7.32
N SER A 80 -14.08 5.53 6.78
CA SER A 80 -14.97 5.79 5.65
C SER A 80 -16.02 6.88 5.91
N ALA A 81 -16.35 7.17 7.17
CA ALA A 81 -17.31 8.22 7.51
C ALA A 81 -16.68 9.62 7.48
N THR A 82 -15.41 9.75 7.87
CA THR A 82 -14.70 11.04 7.94
C THR A 82 -13.74 11.28 6.77
N GLY A 83 -13.32 10.22 6.09
CA GLY A 83 -12.32 10.24 5.03
C GLY A 83 -10.87 10.43 5.52
N LEU A 84 -10.62 10.29 6.82
CA LEU A 84 -9.29 10.44 7.43
C LEU A 84 -8.56 9.10 7.53
N GLY A 85 -7.23 9.14 7.52
CA GLY A 85 -6.34 7.97 7.53
C GLY A 85 -6.22 7.30 6.17
N GLY A 86 -5.79 6.04 6.16
CA GLY A 86 -5.56 5.29 4.93
C GLY A 86 -4.08 5.13 4.62
N LEU A 87 -3.76 4.72 3.39
CA LEU A 87 -2.38 4.52 2.99
C LEU A 87 -1.74 5.87 2.64
N ASP A 88 -1.31 6.60 3.67
CA ASP A 88 -0.77 7.97 3.59
C ASP A 88 0.58 8.12 4.32
N ALA A 89 1.21 7.01 4.71
CA ALA A 89 2.47 6.97 5.45
C ALA A 89 2.43 7.60 6.85
N SER A 90 1.24 7.84 7.43
CA SER A 90 1.11 8.29 8.82
C SER A 90 1.73 7.31 9.83
N ILE A 91 1.89 6.02 9.46
CA ILE A 91 2.52 4.97 10.28
C ILE A 91 3.90 5.39 10.82
N GLY A 92 4.63 6.26 10.10
CA GLY A 92 5.91 6.80 10.53
C GLY A 92 5.85 7.61 11.84
N PHE A 93 4.68 8.17 12.16
CA PHE A 93 4.42 8.91 13.40
C PHE A 93 3.79 8.02 14.51
N GLU A 94 3.51 6.76 14.20
CA GLU A 94 2.61 5.90 14.98
C GLU A 94 3.28 4.62 15.50
N THR A 95 4.58 4.46 15.28
CA THR A 95 5.32 3.23 15.60
C THR A 95 5.42 2.91 17.09
N ASN A 96 5.10 3.87 17.97
CA ASN A 96 5.08 3.68 19.43
C ASN A 96 3.71 3.28 19.97
N ARG A 97 2.69 3.14 19.12
CA ARG A 97 1.33 2.76 19.56
C ARG A 97 1.26 1.27 19.94
N PRO A 98 0.40 0.89 20.90
CA PRO A 98 0.19 -0.53 21.25
C PRO A 98 -0.24 -1.40 20.07
N GLU A 99 -0.96 -0.81 19.10
CA GLU A 99 -1.40 -1.49 17.89
C GLU A 99 -0.27 -1.74 16.87
N ASN A 100 0.89 -1.09 17.06
CA ASN A 100 2.05 -1.12 16.16
C ASN A 100 3.31 -1.68 16.83
N MET A 101 3.18 -2.75 17.61
CA MET A 101 4.34 -3.38 18.25
C MET A 101 5.30 -4.04 17.24
N GLY A 102 6.58 -4.02 17.55
CA GLY A 102 7.65 -4.66 16.77
C GLY A 102 8.45 -3.70 15.92
N THR A 103 9.53 -4.19 15.33
CA THR A 103 10.49 -3.36 14.57
C THR A 103 10.16 -3.24 13.08
N ALA A 104 9.18 -4.01 12.59
CA ALA A 104 8.82 -4.10 11.17
C ALA A 104 8.52 -2.75 10.51
N PHE A 105 7.84 -1.85 11.24
CA PHE A 105 7.50 -0.53 10.73
C PHE A 105 8.76 0.30 10.51
N ASN A 106 9.63 0.40 11.52
CA ASN A 106 10.89 1.14 11.43
C ASN A 106 11.85 0.55 10.39
N THR A 107 11.93 -0.78 10.25
CA THR A 107 12.77 -1.42 9.21
C THR A 107 12.22 -1.15 7.81
N THR A 108 10.91 -1.25 7.62
CA THR A 108 10.25 -0.93 6.35
C THR A 108 10.45 0.54 5.97
N MET A 109 10.26 1.46 6.92
CA MET A 109 10.48 2.90 6.73
C MET A 109 11.93 3.18 6.30
N SER A 110 12.90 2.59 7.01
CA SER A 110 14.32 2.77 6.71
C SER A 110 14.70 2.23 5.33
N PHE A 111 14.08 1.14 4.88
CA PHE A 111 14.33 0.57 3.56
C PHE A 111 13.87 1.51 2.44
N PHE A 112 12.64 2.00 2.51
CA PHE A 112 12.04 2.80 1.44
C PHE A 112 12.45 4.29 1.45
N ASN A 113 12.99 4.80 2.57
CA ASN A 113 13.42 6.21 2.68
C ASN A 113 14.40 6.64 1.57
N VAL A 114 15.28 5.73 1.09
CA VAL A 114 16.24 6.03 0.01
C VAL A 114 15.63 6.13 -1.39
N THR A 115 14.37 5.73 -1.55
CA THR A 115 13.65 5.76 -2.84
C THR A 115 12.70 6.94 -2.99
N GLN A 116 12.51 7.74 -1.94
CA GLN A 116 11.62 8.90 -1.99
C GLN A 116 12.19 10.03 -2.84
N THR A 117 11.31 10.72 -3.56
CA THR A 117 11.64 11.93 -4.31
C THR A 117 10.48 12.92 -4.24
N ASN A 118 10.66 14.14 -4.76
CA ASN A 118 9.55 15.11 -4.88
C ASN A 118 8.38 14.63 -5.77
N HIS A 119 8.54 13.50 -6.46
CA HIS A 119 7.53 12.89 -7.33
C HIS A 119 7.14 11.48 -6.88
N MET A 120 7.74 10.97 -5.79
CA MET A 120 7.52 9.63 -5.27
C MET A 120 7.32 9.72 -3.76
N SER A 121 6.04 9.79 -3.36
CA SER A 121 5.66 9.79 -1.95
C SER A 121 6.00 8.45 -1.30
N PHE A 122 6.21 8.44 0.02
CA PHE A 122 6.43 7.20 0.77
C PHE A 122 5.26 6.25 0.58
N SER A 123 4.05 6.77 0.71
CA SER A 123 2.80 6.01 0.60
C SER A 123 2.63 5.32 -0.76
N ASP A 124 3.03 5.97 -1.86
CA ASP A 124 3.05 5.33 -3.19
C ASP A 124 4.14 4.27 -3.30
N ILE A 125 5.33 4.54 -2.78
CA ILE A 125 6.44 3.57 -2.79
C ILE A 125 6.12 2.33 -1.94
N LEU A 126 5.50 2.52 -0.78
CA LEU A 126 5.03 1.42 0.06
C LEU A 126 3.99 0.57 -0.67
N ALA A 127 3.06 1.21 -1.38
CA ALA A 127 2.09 0.49 -2.21
C ALA A 127 2.78 -0.32 -3.32
N VAL A 128 3.74 0.26 -4.04
CA VAL A 128 4.55 -0.46 -5.05
C VAL A 128 5.30 -1.63 -4.42
N GLY A 129 5.96 -1.41 -3.28
CA GLY A 129 6.67 -2.43 -2.53
C GLY A 129 5.79 -3.62 -2.16
N VAL A 130 4.57 -3.38 -1.66
CA VAL A 130 3.61 -4.44 -1.34
C VAL A 130 3.13 -5.19 -2.58
N ILE A 131 2.84 -4.49 -3.68
CA ILE A 131 2.42 -5.14 -4.93
C ILE A 131 3.53 -6.05 -5.46
N LEU A 132 4.78 -5.58 -5.41
CA LEU A 132 5.95 -6.36 -5.81
C LEU A 132 6.21 -7.53 -4.87
N ALA A 133 6.04 -7.35 -3.56
CA ALA A 133 6.15 -8.41 -2.58
C ALA A 133 5.11 -9.52 -2.84
N ILE A 134 3.84 -9.16 -3.02
CA ILE A 134 2.76 -10.11 -3.32
C ILE A 134 3.06 -10.87 -4.61
N LYS A 135 3.45 -10.15 -5.68
CA LYS A 135 3.78 -10.76 -6.97
C LYS A 135 4.96 -11.74 -6.87
N ASN A 136 6.05 -11.37 -6.17
CA ASN A 136 7.23 -12.22 -6.00
C ASN A 136 6.94 -13.46 -5.12
N CYS A 137 5.95 -13.37 -4.23
CA CYS A 137 5.48 -14.49 -3.43
C CYS A 137 4.42 -15.36 -4.13
N GLY A 138 4.19 -15.18 -5.43
CA GLY A 138 3.24 -15.97 -6.22
C GLY A 138 1.77 -15.55 -6.06
N GLY A 139 1.52 -14.37 -5.48
CA GLY A 139 0.20 -13.78 -5.35
C GLY A 139 -0.33 -13.16 -6.64
N PRO A 140 -1.56 -12.61 -6.61
CA PRO A 140 -2.21 -12.03 -7.78
C PRO A 140 -1.53 -10.73 -8.23
N SER A 141 -1.77 -10.34 -9.49
CA SER A 141 -1.44 -9.00 -9.96
C SER A 141 -2.43 -7.98 -9.41
N ILE A 142 -1.91 -6.96 -8.73
CA ILE A 142 -2.71 -5.88 -8.13
C ILE A 142 -2.51 -4.62 -8.97
N PRO A 143 -3.59 -3.93 -9.39
CA PRO A 143 -3.46 -2.68 -10.12
C PRO A 143 -2.92 -1.58 -9.20
N PHE A 144 -1.88 -0.90 -9.65
CA PHE A 144 -1.34 0.27 -8.97
C PHE A 144 -2.06 1.54 -9.42
N ARG A 145 -2.24 2.48 -8.48
CA ARG A 145 -2.74 3.84 -8.74
C ARG A 145 -1.83 4.81 -7.99
N PRO A 146 -1.06 5.67 -8.68
CA PRO A 146 -0.19 6.65 -8.05
C PRO A 146 -0.96 7.89 -7.58
N GLY A 147 -0.27 8.77 -6.87
CA GLY A 147 -0.77 10.10 -6.49
C GLY A 147 -1.13 10.23 -5.02
N ARG A 148 -0.63 9.35 -4.16
CA ARG A 148 -0.82 9.47 -2.70
C ARG A 148 0.03 10.61 -2.16
N ILE A 149 -0.50 11.28 -1.15
CA ILE A 149 0.16 12.40 -0.47
C ILE A 149 0.51 11.91 0.93
N ASP A 150 1.78 12.06 1.31
CA ASP A 150 2.22 11.66 2.64
C ASP A 150 1.63 12.56 3.72
N ALA A 151 1.18 11.96 4.81
CA ALA A 151 0.73 12.64 6.00
C ALA A 151 1.88 13.43 6.64
N THR A 152 1.55 14.56 7.26
CA THR A 152 2.51 15.39 8.00
C THR A 152 2.42 15.19 9.52
N GLU A 153 1.45 14.41 9.97
CA GLU A 153 1.17 14.10 11.37
C GLU A 153 0.58 12.70 11.50
N ALA A 154 0.43 12.23 12.74
CA ALA A 154 -0.19 10.94 13.01
C ALA A 154 -1.69 10.97 12.69
N GLY A 155 -2.20 9.88 12.09
CA GLY A 155 -3.62 9.66 11.84
C GLY A 155 -4.38 9.21 13.10
N PRO A 156 -5.67 8.87 12.97
CA PRO A 156 -6.43 8.28 14.07
C PRO A 156 -5.86 6.90 14.46
N SER A 157 -6.14 6.43 15.68
CA SER A 157 -5.93 5.01 16.06
C SER A 157 -7.09 4.13 15.59
N GLY A 158 -6.90 2.81 15.62
CA GLY A 158 -7.96 1.87 15.26
C GLY A 158 -7.48 0.71 14.39
N VAL A 159 -6.22 0.30 14.54
CA VAL A 159 -5.75 -0.93 13.88
C VAL A 159 -6.25 -2.12 14.72
N PRO A 160 -6.99 -3.08 14.13
CA PRO A 160 -7.54 -4.21 14.86
C PRO A 160 -6.47 -5.02 15.60
N GLN A 161 -6.72 -5.33 16.87
CA GLN A 161 -5.81 -6.09 17.72
C GLN A 161 -6.24 -7.56 17.80
N PRO A 162 -5.29 -8.51 17.87
CA PRO A 162 -5.60 -9.94 17.78
C PRO A 162 -6.40 -10.49 18.98
N THR A 163 -6.46 -9.74 20.08
CA THR A 163 -7.24 -10.10 21.29
C THR A 163 -8.69 -9.61 21.23
N GLU A 164 -9.05 -8.81 20.22
CA GLU A 164 -10.40 -8.27 20.06
C GLU A 164 -11.39 -9.33 19.56
N SER A 165 -12.67 -9.11 19.84
CA SER A 165 -13.72 -10.04 19.44
C SER A 165 -13.92 -10.04 17.92
N LEU A 166 -14.55 -11.10 17.38
CA LEU A 166 -14.93 -11.14 15.96
C LEU A 166 -15.90 -10.00 15.60
N GLU A 167 -16.81 -9.65 16.52
CA GLU A 167 -17.77 -8.55 16.30
C GLU A 167 -17.04 -7.21 16.19
N THR A 168 -16.04 -6.98 17.04
CA THR A 168 -15.15 -5.81 16.97
C THR A 168 -14.39 -5.75 15.65
N HIS A 169 -13.81 -6.87 15.22
CA HIS A 169 -13.12 -6.92 13.92
C HIS A 169 -14.06 -6.59 12.76
N ILE A 170 -15.27 -7.15 12.74
CA ILE A 170 -16.26 -6.84 11.70
C ILE A 170 -16.59 -5.34 11.70
N SER A 171 -16.75 -4.71 12.87
CA SER A 171 -17.02 -3.26 12.94
C SER A 171 -15.83 -2.41 12.50
N GLU A 172 -14.59 -2.80 12.83
CA GLU A 172 -13.40 -2.04 12.41
C GLU A 172 -13.15 -2.15 10.90
N PHE A 173 -13.28 -3.35 10.31
CA PHE A 173 -13.18 -3.49 8.86
C PHE A 173 -14.32 -2.75 8.13
N ALA A 174 -15.52 -2.70 8.71
CA ALA A 174 -16.60 -1.89 8.18
C ALA A 174 -16.28 -0.39 8.24
N ARG A 175 -15.63 0.10 9.31
CA ARG A 175 -15.13 1.48 9.42
C ARG A 175 -14.12 1.79 8.32
N GLN A 176 -13.22 0.86 8.04
CA GLN A 176 -12.26 0.93 6.92
C GLN A 176 -12.90 0.87 5.53
N GLY A 177 -14.21 0.61 5.44
CA GLY A 177 -14.95 0.53 4.18
C GLY A 177 -15.00 -0.87 3.55
N PHE A 178 -14.62 -1.91 4.28
CA PHE A 178 -14.70 -3.30 3.83
C PHE A 178 -15.95 -4.01 4.35
N ASN A 179 -16.55 -4.85 3.52
CA ASN A 179 -17.57 -5.80 3.99
C ASN A 179 -16.93 -7.07 4.60
N ALA A 180 -17.73 -7.92 5.24
CA ALA A 180 -17.24 -9.14 5.90
C ALA A 180 -16.52 -10.12 4.95
N THR A 181 -16.94 -10.22 3.68
CA THR A 181 -16.27 -11.07 2.69
C THR A 181 -14.89 -10.51 2.33
N GLU A 182 -14.76 -9.19 2.18
CA GLU A 182 -13.49 -8.52 1.93
C GLU A 182 -12.56 -8.60 3.14
N MET A 183 -13.08 -8.42 4.36
CA MET A 183 -12.33 -8.66 5.60
C MET A 183 -11.72 -10.07 5.62
N ILE A 184 -12.53 -11.11 5.36
CA ILE A 184 -12.05 -12.50 5.31
C ILE A 184 -10.95 -12.65 4.25
N GLY A 185 -11.14 -12.06 3.07
CA GLY A 185 -10.15 -12.07 1.99
C GLY A 185 -8.82 -11.44 2.42
N LEU A 186 -8.86 -10.24 3.01
CA LEU A 186 -7.67 -9.53 3.48
C LEU A 186 -6.94 -10.31 4.57
N VAL A 187 -7.66 -10.83 5.57
CA VAL A 187 -7.07 -11.58 6.68
C VAL A 187 -6.47 -12.91 6.19
N ALA A 188 -7.21 -13.69 5.41
CA ALA A 188 -6.75 -14.99 4.94
C ALA A 188 -5.54 -14.87 3.99
N CYS A 189 -5.58 -13.94 3.04
CA CYS A 189 -4.48 -13.73 2.11
C CYS A 189 -3.28 -13.08 2.80
N GLY A 190 -3.50 -12.09 3.68
CA GLY A 190 -2.43 -11.41 4.40
C GLY A 190 -1.66 -12.34 5.33
N HIS A 191 -2.38 -13.18 6.09
CA HIS A 191 -1.77 -14.16 6.99
C HIS A 191 -1.17 -15.39 6.29
N THR A 192 -1.29 -15.50 4.96
CA THR A 192 -0.55 -16.51 4.20
C THR A 192 0.96 -16.17 4.13
N LEU A 193 1.31 -14.88 4.14
CA LEU A 193 2.70 -14.40 4.25
C LEU A 193 3.09 -14.08 5.69
N GLY A 194 2.11 -13.70 6.52
CA GLY A 194 2.32 -13.31 7.90
C GLY A 194 2.90 -14.41 8.80
N GLY A 195 3.76 -14.00 9.73
CA GLY A 195 4.25 -14.82 10.83
C GLY A 195 4.31 -14.00 12.11
N VAL A 196 4.24 -14.66 13.26
CA VAL A 196 4.31 -14.00 14.58
C VAL A 196 5.71 -14.16 15.17
N HIS A 197 6.31 -13.06 15.59
CA HIS A 197 7.60 -13.06 16.29
C HIS A 197 7.36 -12.99 17.80
N GLN A 198 8.06 -13.81 18.59
CA GLN A 198 7.83 -13.94 20.05
C GLN A 198 7.94 -12.64 20.84
N VAL A 199 8.65 -11.63 20.32
CA VAL A 199 8.81 -10.32 20.97
C VAL A 199 7.56 -9.44 20.84
N ASP A 200 6.67 -9.75 19.91
CA ASP A 200 5.53 -8.88 19.57
C ASP A 200 4.24 -9.28 20.31
N PHE A 201 4.18 -10.47 20.95
CA PHE A 201 3.01 -10.91 21.71
C PHE A 201 3.46 -11.80 22.89
N CYS A 202 3.35 -11.27 24.11
CA CYS A 202 3.54 -11.97 25.38
C CYS A 202 2.33 -11.74 26.28
#